data_AF-A0A6B9YBD7-F1
#
_entry.id   AF-A0A6B9YBD7-F1
#
_cell.length_a   1.000
_cell.length_b   1.000
_cell.length_c   1.000
_cell.angle_alpha   90.00
_cell.angle_beta   90.00
_cell.angle_gamma   90.00
#
_symmetry.space_group_name_H-M   'P 1'
#
loop_
_entity.id
_entity.type
_entity.pdbx_description
1 polymer ?
#
loop_
_entity_poly.entity_id
_entity_poly.type
_entity_poly.pdbx_seq_one_letter_code
_entity_poly.pdbx_strand_id
1 'polypeptide(L)' 'MEVKHLEVLSLIMVFVFFGFILLVLNVITSIWAYRDSVRKGNSKEYAIVVLIGTLFFPIIGLIVYLIIRND' A
#
# COMPACT_ATOMS: atom_id res chain seq x y z
N MET A 1 13.91 20.53 -30.46
CA MET A 1 14.48 19.38 -29.72
C MET A 1 14.29 19.54 -28.21
N GLU A 2 14.49 20.74 -27.64
CA GLU A 2 14.34 21.02 -26.20
C GLU A 2 12.95 20.72 -25.60
N VAL A 3 11.87 21.05 -26.31
CA VAL A 3 10.48 20.85 -25.82
C VAL A 3 10.19 19.37 -25.53
N LYS A 4 10.73 18.44 -26.33
CA LYS A 4 10.55 16.99 -26.14
C LYS A 4 11.18 16.48 -24.84
N HIS A 5 12.30 17.07 -24.39
CA HIS A 5 12.95 16.67 -23.14
C HIS A 5 12.15 17.12 -21.92
N LEU A 6 11.55 18.31 -21.98
CA LEU A 6 10.66 18.83 -20.93
C LEU A 6 9.39 17.97 -20.79
N GLU A 7 8.79 17.55 -21.91
CA GLU A 7 7.63 16.64 -21.91
C GLU A 7 7.95 15.28 -21.29
N VAL A 8 9.10 14.68 -21.65
CA VAL A 8 9.56 13.41 -21.05
C VAL A 8 9.82 13.56 -19.55
N LEU A 9 10.47 14.65 -19.13
CA LEU A 9 10.71 14.91 -17.71
C LEU A 9 9.40 15.08 -16.93
N SER A 10 8.42 15.78 -17.52
CA SER A 10 7.08 15.93 -16.95
C SER A 10 6.38 14.58 -16.76
N LEU A 11 6.41 13.72 -17.79
CA LEU A 11 5.83 12.37 -17.71
C LEU A 11 6.49 11.52 -16.62
N ILE A 12 7.82 11.57 -16.49
CA ILE A 12 8.56 10.86 -15.43
C ILE A 12 8.14 11.39 -14.05
N MET A 13 8.04 12.71 -13.87
CA MET A 13 7.60 13.30 -12.60
C MET A 13 6.19 12.83 -12.22
N VAL A 14 5.24 12.81 -13.16
CA VAL A 14 3.89 12.30 -12.92
C VAL A 14 3.90 10.84 -12.50
N PHE A 15 4.69 10.00 -13.19
CA PHE A 15 4.80 8.58 -12.87
C PHE A 15 5.39 8.35 -11.47
N VAL A 16 6.46 9.07 -11.11
CA VAL A 16 7.08 8.99 -9.78
C VAL A 16 6.13 9.47 -8.69
N PHE A 17 5.43 10.58 -8.90
CA PHE A 17 4.46 11.11 -7.95
C PHE A 17 3.31 10.13 -7.72
N PHE A 18 2.77 9.54 -8.79
CA PHE A 18 1.72 8.54 -8.70
C PHE A 18 2.20 7.27 -7.99
N GLY A 19 3.40 6.77 -8.32
CA GLY A 19 4.01 5.63 -7.64
C GLY A 19 4.23 5.90 -6.14
N PHE A 20 4.62 7.12 -5.77
CA PHE A 20 4.76 7.54 -4.38
C PHE A 20 3.42 7.54 -3.63
N ILE A 21 2.35 8.05 -4.25
CA ILE A 21 1.00 8.01 -3.65
C ILE A 21 0.57 6.55 -3.41
N LEU A 22 0.78 5.67 -4.38
CA LEU A 22 0.44 4.25 -4.24
C LEU A 22 1.25 3.58 -3.12
N LEU A 23 2.53 3.91 -2.98
CA LEU A 23 3.37 3.41 -1.89
C LEU A 23 2.85 3.87 -0.52
N VAL A 24 2.51 5.16 -0.39
CA VAL A 24 1.93 5.71 0.86
C VAL A 24 0.60 5.02 1.17
N LEU A 25 -0.27 4.84 0.18
CA LEU A 25 -1.54 4.15 0.34
C LEU A 25 -1.33 2.69 0.78
N ASN A 26 -0.34 1.99 0.23
CA ASN A 26 0.00 0.63 0.63
C ASN A 26 0.47 0.56 2.10
N VAL A 27 1.32 1.48 2.55
CA VAL A 27 1.76 1.53 3.94
C VAL A 27 0.57 1.79 4.88
N ILE A 28 -0.29 2.76 4.55
CA ILE A 28 -1.47 3.11 5.35
C ILE A 28 -2.42 1.90 5.46
N THR A 29 -2.74 1.26 4.34
CA THR A 29 -3.63 0.09 4.32
C THR A 29 -3.04 -1.11 5.07
N SER A 30 -1.72 -1.32 4.99
CA SER A 30 -1.03 -2.38 5.74
C SER A 30 -1.09 -2.13 7.26
N ILE A 31 -0.89 -0.87 7.69
CA ILE A 31 -1.04 -0.47 9.10
C ILE A 31 -2.49 -0.64 9.56
N TRP A 32 -3.47 -0.28 8.73
CA TRP A 32 -4.88 -0.50 9.07
C TRP A 32 -5.21 -1.98 9.18
N ALA A 33 -4.72 -2.83 8.28
CA ALA A 33 -4.88 -4.27 8.35
C ALA A 33 -4.32 -4.82 9.67
N TYR A 34 -3.10 -4.45 10.06
CA TYR A 34 -2.52 -4.79 11.37
C TYR A 34 -3.43 -4.39 12.54
N ARG A 35 -3.86 -3.13 12.55
CA ARG A 35 -4.69 -2.58 13.65
C ARG A 35 -6.03 -3.29 13.74
N ASP A 36 -6.65 -3.58 12.59
CA ASP A 36 -7.95 -4.24 12.55
C ASP A 36 -7.81 -5.73 12.93
N SER A 37 -6.73 -6.41 12.53
CA SER A 37 -6.42 -7.76 13.03
C SER A 37 -6.35 -7.81 14.56
N VAL A 38 -5.65 -6.86 15.18
CA VAL A 38 -5.53 -6.77 16.66
C VAL A 38 -6.88 -6.45 17.30
N ARG A 39 -7.65 -5.50 16.75
CA ARG A 39 -8.97 -5.12 17.28
C ARG A 39 -9.98 -6.26 17.27
N LYS A 40 -9.86 -7.17 16.31
CA LYS A 40 -10.69 -8.38 16.20
C LYS A 40 -10.26 -9.52 17.12
N GLY A 41 -9.29 -9.29 18.00
CA GLY A 41 -8.84 -10.28 18.97
C GLY A 41 -7.88 -11.33 18.42
N ASN A 42 -7.32 -11.13 17.22
CA ASN A 42 -6.24 -12.00 16.73
C ASN A 42 -4.95 -11.79 17.55
N SER A 43 -4.07 -12.78 17.51
CA SER A 43 -2.77 -12.68 18.15
C SER A 43 -1.89 -11.61 17.51
N LYS A 44 -0.90 -11.12 18.26
CA LYS A 44 0.04 -10.09 17.75
C LYS A 44 0.91 -10.65 16.64
N GLU A 45 1.26 -11.92 16.72
CA GLU A 45 2.05 -12.63 15.70
C GLU A 45 1.29 -12.69 14.38
N TYR A 46 0.00 -13.03 14.41
CA TYR A 46 -0.86 -13.01 13.23
C TYR A 46 -0.94 -11.60 12.63
N ALA A 47 -1.16 -10.58 13.47
CA ALA A 47 -1.24 -9.20 13.00
C ALA A 47 0.07 -8.75 12.33
N ILE A 48 1.24 -9.13 12.88
CA ILE A 48 2.55 -8.85 12.27
C ILE A 48 2.70 -9.56 10.92
N VAL A 49 2.27 -10.82 10.80
CA VAL A 49 2.27 -11.53 9.52
C VAL A 49 1.38 -10.82 8.49
N VAL A 50 0.19 -10.37 8.89
CA VAL A 50 -0.70 -9.56 8.03
C VAL A 50 -0.01 -8.26 7.61
N LEU A 51 0.64 -7.55 8.53
CA LEU A 51 1.37 -6.30 8.23
C LEU A 51 2.46 -6.52 7.18
N ILE A 52 3.31 -7.52 7.38
CA ILE A 52 4.42 -7.82 6.47
C ILE A 52 3.87 -8.31 5.13
N GLY A 53 2.89 -9.21 5.14
CA GLY A 53 2.25 -9.71 3.92
C GLY A 53 1.60 -8.58 3.11
N THR A 54 0.89 -7.67 3.76
CA THR A 54 0.21 -6.55 3.07
C THR A 54 1.18 -5.49 2.54
N LEU A 55 2.31 -5.28 3.22
CA LEU A 55 3.34 -4.32 2.82
C LEU A 55 4.12 -4.77 1.57
N PHE A 56 4.46 -6.06 1.47
CA PHE A 56 5.25 -6.59 0.34
C PHE A 56 4.41 -7.06 -0.84
N PHE A 57 3.12 -7.36 -0.63
CA PHE A 57 2.22 -7.82 -1.69
C PHE A 57 1.05 -6.85 -1.86
N PRO A 58 1.22 -5.64 -2.42
CA PRO A 58 0.22 -4.57 -2.38
C PRO A 58 -1.16 -4.93 -2.94
N ILE A 59 -1.24 -5.71 -4.02
CA ILE A 59 -2.53 -6.12 -4.60
C ILE A 59 -3.22 -7.14 -3.70
N ILE A 60 -2.51 -8.21 -3.33
CA ILE A 60 -3.06 -9.27 -2.45
C ILE A 60 -3.34 -8.70 -1.05
N GLY A 61 -2.47 -7.83 -0.56
CA GLY A 61 -2.57 -7.12 0.70
C GLY A 61 -3.79 -6.23 0.76
N LEU A 62 -4.13 -5.53 -0.32
CA LEU A 62 -5.37 -4.76 -0.38
C LEU A 62 -6.61 -5.68 -0.27
N ILE A 63 -6.59 -6.84 -0.94
CA ILE A 63 -7.68 -7.84 -0.82
C ILE A 63 -7.78 -8.36 0.61
N VAL A 64 -6.66 -8.75 1.22
CA VAL A 64 -6.59 -9.22 2.60
C VAL A 64 -7.08 -8.15 3.58
N TYR A 65 -6.69 -6.89 3.39
CA TYR A 65 -7.19 -5.77 4.18
C TYR A 65 -8.72 -5.65 4.09
N LEU A 66 -9.30 -5.74 2.89
CA LEU A 66 -10.76 -5.64 2.71
C LEU A 66 -11.50 -6.78 3.42
N ILE A 67 -10.99 -8.00 3.37
CA ILE A 67 -11.54 -9.15 4.10
C ILE A 67 -11.46 -8.88 5.61
N ILE A 68 -10.26 -8.58 6.13
CA ILE A 68 -10.03 -8.30 7.54
C ILE A 68 -10.80 -7.07 8.01
N ARG A 69 -11.15 -6.11 7.15
CA ARG A 69 -11.94 -4.94 7.53
C ARG A 69 -13.43 -5.25 7.66
N ASN A 70 -13.94 -6.14 6.81
CA ASN A 70 -15.37 -6.39 6.65
C ASN A 70 -15.91 -7.59 7.45
N ASP A 71 -15.03 -8.45 7.96
CA ASP A 71 -15.38 -9.43 9.01
C ASP A 71 -15.79 -8.76 10.36
#